data_AF-A0A7W2X623-F1
#
_entry.id   AF-A0A7W2X623-F1
#
_cell.length_a   1.000
_cell.length_b   1.000
_cell.length_c   1.000
_cell.angle_alpha   90.00
_cell.angle_beta   90.00
_cell.angle_gamma   90.00
#
_symmetry.space_group_name_H-M   'P 1'
#
loop_
_entity.id
_entity.type
_entity.pdbx_description
1 polymer ?
#
loop_
_entity_poly.entity_id
_entity_poly.type
_entity_poly.pdbx_seq_one_letter_code
_entity_poly.pdbx_strand_id
1 'polypeptide(L)'
;MNDQNNTLCHYTDLTGLIGIIGSGSFWATNLAFMNDKSELVHGLDCAKKAIRFMQPSPLFSDWNQDFTDAIDRIKERDINDIFTVSFCRNPDLLSQWRGYGKAQGVSLVLDQTLLVNSFEAFIKRENTTPDKGIRLDHYYMINDSVTYNRPEETFELKNKLQSHIDGYAQFVEEVGTDAPDQFAYLQHIISQVTPFFKHSGFSEEEEYRIVIRNLCRDNKIKFRTDDKMIIPYIPVLLTGENKLPLREIKVGPCEDFTLVRKGIELLLNVNGYSDVKITPSTIPYRG
;
A
#
# COMPACT_ATOMS: atom_id res chain seq x y z
N MET A 1 20.48 0.16 18.74
CA MET A 1 19.85 -0.38 17.50
C MET A 1 19.34 0.82 16.73
N ASN A 2 19.69 0.97 15.45
CA ASN A 2 19.43 2.19 14.68
C ASN A 2 17.92 2.46 14.55
N ASP A 3 17.46 3.56 15.15
CA ASP A 3 16.07 4.04 15.15
C ASP A 3 15.52 4.34 13.73
N GLN A 4 16.40 4.45 12.72
CA GLN A 4 16.02 4.68 11.33
C GLN A 4 15.32 3.47 10.67
N ASN A 5 15.57 2.25 11.14
CA ASN A 5 14.97 1.04 10.53
C ASN A 5 13.49 0.83 10.88
N ASN A 6 12.90 1.64 11.78
CA ASN A 6 11.51 1.50 12.20
C ASN A 6 10.65 2.72 11.83
N THR A 7 10.97 3.39 10.72
CA THR A 7 10.18 4.53 10.24
C THR A 7 9.69 4.33 8.81
N LEU A 8 8.55 4.96 8.53
CA LEU A 8 7.94 5.07 7.21
C LEU A 8 7.62 6.53 6.93
N CYS A 9 7.90 6.97 5.70
CA CYS A 9 7.78 8.35 5.29
C CYS A 9 6.65 8.50 4.27
N HIS A 10 5.75 9.47 4.44
CA HIS A 10 4.73 9.77 3.46
C HIS A 10 4.94 11.17 2.89
N TYR A 11 5.26 11.25 1.60
CA TYR A 11 5.46 12.52 0.91
C TYR A 11 4.14 13.09 0.41
N THR A 12 3.95 14.39 0.61
CA THR A 12 2.78 15.13 0.15
C THR A 12 3.09 16.63 0.07
N ASP A 13 2.19 17.41 -0.50
CA ASP A 13 2.18 18.87 -0.37
C ASP A 13 1.57 19.33 0.96
N LEU A 14 1.65 20.64 1.25
CA LEU A 14 1.05 21.24 2.44
C LEU A 14 -0.48 21.04 2.55
N THR A 15 -1.20 20.89 1.43
CA THR A 15 -2.65 20.66 1.45
C THR A 15 -2.95 19.26 1.96
N GLY A 16 -2.21 18.26 1.47
CA GLY A 16 -2.31 16.90 1.96
C GLY A 16 -1.86 16.77 3.41
N LEU A 17 -0.86 17.53 3.87
CA LEU A 17 -0.51 17.61 5.29
C LEU A 17 -1.70 18.05 6.14
N ILE A 18 -2.37 19.15 5.78
CA ILE A 18 -3.55 19.65 6.49
C ILE A 18 -4.65 18.58 6.52
N GLY A 19 -4.90 17.93 5.38
CA GLY A 19 -5.90 16.86 5.27
C GLY A 19 -5.58 15.65 6.16
N ILE A 20 -4.35 15.17 6.13
CA ILE A 20 -3.90 14.00 6.92
C ILE A 20 -3.95 14.31 8.41
N ILE A 21 -3.42 15.45 8.84
CA ILE A 21 -3.40 15.84 10.26
C ILE A 21 -4.81 16.11 10.78
N GLY A 22 -5.62 16.88 10.03
CA GLY A 22 -6.95 17.29 10.46
C GLY A 22 -7.99 16.17 10.45
N SER A 23 -7.86 15.20 9.54
CA SER A 23 -8.72 14.01 9.51
C SER A 23 -8.16 12.82 10.27
N GLY A 24 -6.86 12.83 10.57
CA GLY A 24 -6.12 11.70 11.14
C GLY A 24 -6.25 10.42 10.30
N SER A 25 -6.33 10.58 8.98
CA SER A 25 -6.55 9.48 8.03
C SER A 25 -5.58 9.51 6.86
N PHE A 26 -5.28 8.34 6.32
CA PHE A 26 -4.63 8.20 5.01
C PHE A 26 -5.66 7.77 3.96
N TRP A 27 -5.45 8.17 2.72
CA TRP A 27 -6.31 7.75 1.62
C TRP A 27 -5.68 6.56 0.90
N ALA A 28 -6.19 5.36 1.17
CA ALA A 28 -5.84 4.18 0.40
C ALA A 28 -6.45 4.32 -1.00
N THR A 29 -5.62 4.54 -2.01
CA THR A 29 -6.07 4.82 -3.38
C THR A 29 -6.17 3.53 -4.16
N ASN A 30 -7.18 3.39 -5.02
CA ASN A 30 -7.27 2.18 -5.84
C ASN A 30 -6.04 2.05 -6.75
N LEU A 31 -5.46 0.85 -6.80
CA LEU A 31 -4.21 0.58 -7.50
C LEU A 31 -4.28 0.88 -9.01
N ALA A 32 -5.45 0.74 -9.65
CA ALA A 32 -5.64 1.08 -11.07
C ALA A 32 -5.47 2.58 -11.37
N PHE A 33 -5.57 3.42 -10.35
CA PHE A 33 -5.62 4.89 -10.47
C PHE A 33 -4.33 5.54 -9.97
N MET A 34 -3.29 4.74 -9.69
CA MET A 34 -1.98 5.24 -9.30
C MET A 34 -1.25 5.87 -10.50
N ASN A 35 -0.25 6.72 -10.20
CA ASN A 35 0.52 7.42 -11.22
C ASN A 35 1.21 6.46 -12.22
N ASP A 36 1.63 5.30 -11.74
CA ASP A 36 2.13 4.21 -12.58
C ASP A 36 0.99 3.25 -12.96
N LYS A 37 0.38 3.51 -14.12
CA LYS A 37 -0.68 2.65 -14.67
C LYS A 37 -0.19 1.25 -15.06
N SER A 38 1.13 1.05 -15.17
CA SER A 38 1.73 -0.23 -15.52
C SER A 38 1.99 -1.11 -14.32
N GLU A 39 1.81 -0.61 -13.11
CA GLU A 39 2.23 -1.26 -11.88
C GLU A 39 1.60 -2.64 -11.65
N LEU A 40 0.27 -2.73 -11.63
CA LEU A 40 -0.37 -4.04 -11.47
C LEU A 40 -0.10 -4.94 -12.68
N VAL A 41 -0.06 -4.37 -13.88
CA VAL A 41 0.24 -5.11 -15.10
C VAL A 41 1.63 -5.75 -15.01
N HIS A 42 2.62 -5.01 -14.50
CA HIS A 42 3.97 -5.48 -14.28
C HIS A 42 4.01 -6.64 -13.30
N GLY A 43 3.37 -6.52 -12.13
CA GLY A 43 3.29 -7.61 -11.16
C GLY A 43 2.64 -8.87 -11.73
N LEU A 44 1.55 -8.72 -12.48
CA LEU A 44 0.86 -9.84 -13.13
C LEU A 44 1.68 -10.46 -14.26
N ASP A 45 2.41 -9.68 -15.03
CA ASP A 45 3.30 -10.18 -16.08
C ASP A 45 4.50 -10.92 -15.48
N CYS A 46 5.01 -10.46 -14.33
CA CYS A 46 5.99 -11.20 -13.54
C CYS A 46 5.40 -12.54 -13.08
N ALA A 47 4.15 -12.57 -12.60
CA ALA A 47 3.50 -13.82 -12.16
C ALA A 47 3.33 -14.81 -13.32
N LYS A 48 2.94 -14.30 -14.51
CA LYS A 48 2.81 -15.10 -15.75
C LYS A 48 4.13 -15.72 -16.19
N LYS A 49 5.26 -15.09 -15.88
CA LYS A 49 6.60 -15.63 -16.15
C LYS A 49 7.09 -16.55 -15.05
N ALA A 50 6.79 -16.23 -13.79
CA ALA A 50 7.19 -17.00 -12.62
C ALA A 50 6.69 -18.45 -12.67
N ILE A 51 5.46 -18.66 -13.15
CA ILE A 51 4.83 -19.99 -13.24
C ILE A 51 5.69 -21.02 -13.99
N ARG A 52 6.46 -20.60 -15.00
CA ARG A 52 7.33 -21.47 -15.81
C ARG A 52 8.43 -22.14 -14.99
N PHE A 53 8.74 -21.57 -13.82
CA PHE A 53 9.79 -22.02 -12.93
C PHE A 53 9.23 -22.61 -11.62
N MET A 54 7.90 -22.59 -11.43
CA MET A 54 7.21 -23.16 -10.28
C MET A 54 7.03 -24.67 -10.43
N GLN A 55 6.95 -25.37 -9.30
CA GLN A 55 6.53 -26.77 -9.30
C GLN A 55 5.01 -26.83 -9.41
N PRO A 56 4.45 -27.62 -10.36
CA PRO A 56 3.01 -27.79 -10.45
C PRO A 56 2.44 -28.34 -9.15
N SER A 57 1.32 -27.78 -8.70
CA SER A 57 0.59 -28.29 -7.54
C SER A 57 -0.48 -29.28 -7.98
N PRO A 58 -0.65 -30.42 -7.27
CA PRO A 58 -1.66 -31.43 -7.58
C PRO A 58 -3.10 -30.91 -7.41
N LEU A 59 -3.28 -29.73 -6.79
CA LEU A 59 -4.57 -29.09 -6.68
C LEU A 59 -5.16 -28.66 -8.03
N PHE A 60 -4.32 -28.43 -9.05
CA PHE A 60 -4.77 -27.84 -10.32
C PHE A 60 -4.65 -28.85 -11.44
N SER A 61 -5.77 -29.10 -12.15
CA SER A 61 -5.84 -30.10 -13.22
C SER A 61 -5.04 -29.70 -14.45
N ASP A 62 -5.01 -28.41 -14.79
CA ASP A 62 -4.16 -27.86 -15.83
C ASP A 62 -3.45 -26.63 -15.25
N TRP A 63 -2.35 -26.90 -14.54
CA TRP A 63 -1.56 -25.89 -13.85
C TRP A 63 -1.29 -24.62 -14.67
N ASN A 64 -0.94 -24.75 -15.95
CA ASN A 64 -0.61 -23.60 -16.78
C ASN A 64 -1.86 -22.82 -17.19
N GLN A 65 -2.92 -23.52 -17.57
CA GLN A 65 -4.17 -22.87 -17.99
C GLN A 65 -4.88 -22.24 -16.79
N ASP A 66 -5.03 -22.96 -15.68
CA ASP A 66 -5.70 -22.50 -14.46
C ASP A 66 -5.05 -21.21 -13.92
N PHE A 67 -3.72 -21.15 -13.93
CA PHE A 67 -2.99 -19.97 -13.48
C PHE A 67 -3.06 -18.80 -14.47
N THR A 68 -3.04 -19.09 -15.78
CA THR A 68 -3.21 -18.05 -16.80
C THR A 68 -4.60 -17.44 -16.73
N ASP A 69 -5.63 -18.27 -16.57
CA ASP A 69 -7.02 -17.84 -16.42
C ASP A 69 -7.22 -17.03 -15.13
N ALA A 70 -6.54 -17.40 -14.04
CA ALA A 70 -6.56 -16.62 -12.81
C ALA A 70 -5.98 -15.21 -13.02
N ILE A 71 -4.84 -15.08 -13.71
CA ILE A 71 -4.25 -13.77 -14.04
C ILE A 71 -5.20 -12.94 -14.91
N ASP A 72 -5.74 -13.53 -15.97
CA ASP A 72 -6.58 -12.80 -16.92
C ASP A 72 -7.87 -12.30 -16.23
N ARG A 73 -8.47 -13.11 -15.34
CA ARG A 73 -9.60 -12.66 -14.51
C ARG A 73 -9.26 -11.52 -13.55
N ILE A 74 -8.07 -11.54 -12.94
CA ILE A 74 -7.62 -10.45 -12.06
C ILE A 74 -7.51 -9.14 -12.86
N LYS A 75 -6.94 -9.19 -14.08
CA LYS A 75 -6.83 -8.04 -14.98
C LYS A 75 -8.21 -7.45 -15.31
N GLU A 76 -9.22 -8.30 -15.51
CA GLU A 76 -10.57 -7.86 -15.90
C GLU A 76 -11.43 -7.38 -14.72
N ARG A 77 -11.32 -7.99 -13.53
CA ARG A 77 -12.34 -7.84 -12.47
C ARG A 77 -11.84 -7.36 -11.12
N ASP A 78 -10.66 -7.82 -10.69
CA ASP A 78 -10.26 -7.74 -9.28
C ASP A 78 -9.38 -6.51 -8.97
N ILE A 79 -8.83 -5.85 -9.99
CA ILE A 79 -8.06 -4.60 -9.80
C ILE A 79 -8.86 -3.51 -9.05
N ASN A 80 -10.19 -3.53 -9.19
CA ASN A 80 -11.09 -2.58 -8.57
C ASN A 80 -11.19 -2.72 -7.04
N ASP A 81 -10.71 -3.85 -6.48
CA ASP A 81 -10.82 -4.14 -5.05
C ASP A 81 -9.50 -3.96 -4.31
N ILE A 82 -8.43 -3.56 -5.01
CA ILE A 82 -7.09 -3.35 -4.45
C ILE A 82 -6.85 -1.86 -4.21
N PHE A 83 -6.63 -1.48 -2.96
CA PHE A 83 -6.32 -0.12 -2.55
C PHE A 83 -4.97 -0.09 -1.84
N THR A 84 -4.18 0.97 -2.04
CA THR A 84 -2.84 1.06 -1.46
C THR A 84 -2.60 2.40 -0.78
N VAL A 85 -1.85 2.36 0.31
CA VAL A 85 -1.15 3.53 0.85
C VAL A 85 0.34 3.25 0.73
N SER A 86 1.03 4.14 0.02
CA SER A 86 2.46 4.04 -0.23
C SER A 86 3.25 4.95 0.73
N PHE A 87 4.34 4.39 1.24
CA PHE A 87 5.33 5.05 2.07
C PHE A 87 6.71 4.84 1.45
N CYS A 88 7.67 5.66 1.83
CA CYS A 88 9.08 5.57 1.45
C CYS A 88 9.91 5.33 2.72
N ARG A 89 11.02 4.60 2.61
CA ARG A 89 11.96 4.44 3.74
C ARG A 89 12.81 5.68 3.98
N ASN A 90 13.09 6.45 2.93
CA ASN A 90 13.92 7.64 3.00
C ASN A 90 13.08 8.91 3.22
N PRO A 91 13.29 9.69 4.30
CA PRO A 91 12.54 10.91 4.56
C PRO A 91 12.96 12.10 3.68
N ASP A 92 14.12 12.03 3.00
CA ASP A 92 14.69 13.12 2.22
C ASP A 92 15.21 12.64 0.84
N LEU A 93 14.29 12.46 -0.10
CA LEU A 93 14.57 11.88 -1.42
C LEU A 93 14.10 12.81 -2.55
N LEU A 94 15.03 13.18 -3.46
CA LEU A 94 14.79 14.18 -4.51
C LEU A 94 13.65 13.80 -5.47
N SER A 95 13.56 12.53 -5.86
CA SER A 95 12.50 12.06 -6.76
C SER A 95 11.12 12.21 -6.11
N GLN A 96 11.00 11.94 -4.81
CA GLN A 96 9.76 12.10 -4.05
C GLN A 96 9.39 13.58 -3.89
N TRP A 97 10.37 14.46 -3.65
CA TRP A 97 10.12 15.91 -3.64
C TRP A 97 9.54 16.40 -4.97
N ARG A 98 10.11 15.97 -6.09
CA ARG A 98 9.64 16.31 -7.43
C ARG A 98 8.26 15.72 -7.74
N GLY A 99 8.02 14.48 -7.33
CA GLY A 99 6.79 13.75 -7.64
C GLY A 99 5.59 14.21 -6.82
N TYR A 100 5.79 14.45 -5.51
CA TYR A 100 4.69 14.63 -4.56
C TYR A 100 4.71 15.96 -3.81
N GLY A 101 5.82 16.72 -3.84
CA GLY A 101 5.93 17.98 -3.12
C GLY A 101 5.17 19.16 -3.74
N LYS A 102 4.84 19.10 -5.03
CA LYS A 102 4.27 20.22 -5.81
C LYS A 102 5.04 21.53 -5.54
N ALA A 103 4.34 22.60 -5.16
CA ALA A 103 4.94 23.90 -4.86
C ALA A 103 5.70 23.92 -3.51
N GLN A 104 5.24 23.18 -2.52
CA GLN A 104 5.90 23.05 -1.22
C GLN A 104 5.61 21.67 -0.62
N GLY A 105 6.63 20.82 -0.64
CA GLY A 105 6.53 19.45 -0.15
C GLY A 105 6.83 19.32 1.34
N VAL A 106 6.27 18.28 1.93
CA VAL A 106 6.62 17.75 3.25
C VAL A 106 6.67 16.23 3.22
N SER A 107 7.44 15.65 4.12
CA SER A 107 7.53 14.21 4.36
C SER A 107 7.15 13.94 5.82
N LEU A 108 6.08 13.19 6.02
CA LEU A 108 5.60 12.78 7.35
C LEU A 108 6.34 11.51 7.75
N VAL A 109 7.23 11.60 8.73
CA VAL A 109 8.01 10.47 9.26
C VAL A 109 7.24 9.84 10.43
N LEU A 110 6.81 8.60 10.24
CA LEU A 110 5.91 7.87 11.13
C LEU A 110 6.64 6.68 11.74
N ASP A 111 6.29 6.31 12.97
CA ASP A 111 6.69 5.04 13.57
C ASP A 111 6.02 3.89 12.82
N GLN A 112 6.80 3.00 12.21
CA GLN A 112 6.27 1.92 11.38
C GLN A 112 5.39 0.96 12.19
N THR A 113 5.84 0.53 13.37
CA THR A 113 5.12 -0.46 14.18
C THR A 113 3.77 0.07 14.61
N LEU A 114 3.74 1.29 15.17
CA LEU A 114 2.50 1.91 15.62
C LEU A 114 1.55 2.22 14.44
N LEU A 115 2.12 2.59 13.29
CA LEU A 115 1.34 2.85 12.09
C LEU A 115 0.65 1.58 11.59
N VAL A 116 1.41 0.49 11.39
CA VAL A 116 0.88 -0.80 10.95
C VAL A 116 -0.19 -1.32 11.91
N ASN A 117 0.06 -1.26 13.23
CA ASN A 117 -0.93 -1.64 14.25
C ASN A 117 -2.23 -0.82 14.13
N SER A 118 -2.14 0.47 13.78
CA SER A 118 -3.31 1.34 13.60
C SER A 118 -4.11 0.94 12.36
N PHE A 119 -3.45 0.54 11.27
CA PHE A 119 -4.14 0.02 10.09
C PHE A 119 -4.80 -1.34 10.39
N GLU A 120 -4.12 -2.24 11.12
CA GLU A 120 -4.70 -3.52 11.53
C GLU A 120 -5.95 -3.31 12.42
N ALA A 121 -5.89 -2.36 13.34
CA ALA A 121 -7.03 -1.99 14.17
C ALA A 121 -8.21 -1.44 13.34
N PHE A 122 -7.92 -0.66 12.29
CA PHE A 122 -8.93 -0.22 11.32
C PHE A 122 -9.59 -1.43 10.64
N ILE A 123 -8.81 -2.35 10.08
CA ILE A 123 -9.33 -3.53 9.36
C ILE A 123 -10.21 -4.39 10.27
N LYS A 124 -9.74 -4.66 11.50
CA LYS A 124 -10.50 -5.41 12.49
C LYS A 124 -11.85 -4.75 12.80
N ARG A 125 -11.86 -3.43 12.99
CA ARG A 125 -13.11 -2.68 13.23
C ARG A 125 -14.09 -2.80 12.07
N GLU A 126 -13.62 -2.63 10.84
CA GLU A 126 -14.47 -2.74 9.64
C GLU A 126 -15.00 -4.16 9.41
N ASN A 127 -14.29 -5.21 9.82
CA ASN A 127 -14.80 -6.59 9.73
C ASN A 127 -15.79 -6.97 10.84
N THR A 128 -15.73 -6.33 12.01
CA THR A 128 -16.64 -6.62 13.14
C THR A 128 -18.00 -5.92 13.07
N THR A 129 -18.28 -5.14 12.01
CA THR A 129 -19.51 -4.35 11.94
C THR A 129 -20.72 -5.26 11.61
N PRO A 130 -21.81 -5.26 12.39
CA PRO A 130 -22.77 -6.40 12.44
C PRO A 130 -23.70 -6.59 11.24
N ASP A 131 -23.60 -5.76 10.20
CA ASP A 131 -24.66 -5.63 9.19
C ASP A 131 -24.47 -6.51 7.94
N LYS A 132 -23.60 -7.52 8.01
CA LYS A 132 -23.32 -8.41 6.88
C LYS A 132 -23.24 -9.84 7.39
N GLY A 133 -24.27 -10.62 7.09
CA GLY A 133 -24.33 -12.04 7.44
C GLY A 133 -23.08 -12.80 6.98
N ILE A 134 -22.80 -13.90 7.70
CA ILE A 134 -21.73 -14.91 7.52
C ILE A 134 -21.08 -14.83 6.12
N ARG A 135 -20.04 -14.01 5.98
CA ARG A 135 -19.11 -14.04 4.84
C ARG A 135 -17.70 -13.81 5.39
N LEU A 136 -16.74 -14.49 4.74
CA LEU A 136 -15.30 -14.33 4.94
C LEU A 136 -14.91 -12.85 5.02
N ASP A 137 -13.89 -12.54 5.83
CA ASP A 137 -13.38 -11.19 6.12
C ASP A 137 -13.52 -10.21 4.94
N HIS A 138 -14.38 -9.20 5.11
CA HIS A 138 -14.75 -8.24 4.06
C HIS A 138 -13.59 -7.32 3.65
N TYR A 139 -12.68 -7.07 4.60
CA TYR A 139 -11.43 -6.38 4.41
C TYR A 139 -10.28 -7.25 4.89
N TYR A 140 -9.18 -7.22 4.16
CA TYR A 140 -7.90 -7.69 4.68
C TYR A 140 -6.79 -6.76 4.26
N MET A 141 -5.70 -6.81 5.01
CA MET A 141 -4.53 -5.98 4.80
C MET A 141 -3.28 -6.82 4.70
N ILE A 142 -2.39 -6.42 3.80
CA ILE A 142 -1.04 -6.93 3.69
C ILE A 142 -0.11 -5.73 3.62
N ASN A 143 1.05 -5.84 4.25
CA ASN A 143 2.05 -4.79 4.19
C ASN A 143 3.44 -5.38 4.06
N ASP A 144 4.23 -4.80 3.16
CA ASP A 144 5.58 -5.26 2.85
C ASP A 144 6.34 -4.16 2.08
N SER A 145 7.66 -4.30 2.02
CA SER A 145 8.50 -3.53 1.10
C SER A 145 8.24 -3.97 -0.34
N VAL A 146 8.27 -3.01 -1.27
CA VAL A 146 8.16 -3.29 -2.70
C VAL A 146 9.44 -3.96 -3.19
N THR A 147 9.28 -5.04 -3.94
CA THR A 147 10.35 -5.72 -4.66
C THR A 147 10.48 -5.12 -6.05
N TYR A 148 11.69 -4.70 -6.39
CA TYR A 148 12.01 -4.07 -7.67
C TYR A 148 12.72 -5.08 -8.56
N ASN A 149 12.12 -5.44 -9.67
CA ASN A 149 12.67 -6.46 -10.56
C ASN A 149 12.43 -6.14 -12.02
N ARG A 150 13.22 -6.80 -12.88
CA ARG A 150 12.85 -6.94 -14.28
C ARG A 150 11.84 -8.09 -14.42
N PRO A 151 10.97 -8.08 -15.44
CA PRO A 151 10.01 -9.16 -15.63
C PRO A 151 10.63 -10.56 -15.79
N GLU A 152 11.90 -10.67 -16.17
CA GLU A 152 12.60 -11.96 -16.27
C GLU A 152 13.20 -12.44 -14.93
N GLU A 153 13.28 -11.56 -13.93
CA GLU A 153 13.87 -11.81 -12.63
C GLU A 153 12.77 -12.11 -11.60
N THR A 154 12.07 -13.22 -11.78
CA THR A 154 10.85 -13.53 -11.01
C THR A 154 11.11 -14.39 -9.77
N PHE A 155 12.35 -14.47 -9.29
CA PHE A 155 12.75 -15.42 -8.24
C PHE A 155 11.98 -15.22 -6.93
N GLU A 156 11.93 -13.99 -6.41
CA GLU A 156 11.20 -13.65 -5.18
C GLU A 156 9.70 -13.90 -5.33
N LEU A 157 9.11 -13.48 -6.46
CA LEU A 157 7.69 -13.69 -6.75
C LEU A 157 7.35 -15.17 -6.79
N LYS A 158 8.15 -15.97 -7.51
CA LYS A 158 8.02 -17.41 -7.60
C LYS A 158 8.04 -18.03 -6.20
N ASN A 159 9.02 -17.68 -5.37
CA ASN A 159 9.16 -18.27 -4.03
C ASN A 159 7.95 -17.92 -3.14
N LYS A 160 7.50 -16.65 -3.16
CA LYS A 160 6.29 -16.23 -2.43
C LYS A 160 5.07 -17.02 -2.89
N LEU A 161 4.80 -17.08 -4.20
CA LEU A 161 3.64 -17.79 -4.75
C LEU A 161 3.71 -19.30 -4.48
N GLN A 162 4.86 -19.93 -4.70
CA GLN A 162 5.05 -21.37 -4.45
C GLN A 162 4.79 -21.69 -2.98
N SER A 163 5.37 -20.92 -2.06
CA SER A 163 5.17 -21.14 -0.62
C SER A 163 3.70 -21.06 -0.21
N HIS A 164 2.94 -20.11 -0.79
CA HIS A 164 1.50 -19.99 -0.52
C HIS A 164 0.69 -21.15 -1.10
N ILE A 165 1.07 -21.66 -2.27
CA ILE A 165 0.38 -22.76 -2.95
C ILE A 165 0.68 -24.10 -2.25
N ASP A 166 1.93 -24.32 -1.84
CA ASP A 166 2.34 -25.53 -1.10
C ASP A 166 1.64 -25.58 0.26
N GLY A 167 1.60 -24.45 0.99
CA GLY A 167 0.87 -24.35 2.25
C GLY A 167 -0.63 -24.58 2.08
N TYR A 168 -1.21 -24.12 0.97
CA TYR A 168 -2.61 -24.39 0.67
C TYR A 168 -2.89 -25.84 0.31
N ALA A 169 -1.99 -26.51 -0.41
CA ALA A 169 -2.10 -27.94 -0.68
C ALA A 169 -2.12 -28.76 0.61
N GLN A 170 -1.24 -28.45 1.55
CA GLN A 170 -1.25 -29.07 2.89
C GLN A 170 -2.57 -28.82 3.62
N PHE A 171 -3.08 -27.59 3.60
CA PHE A 171 -4.37 -27.26 4.21
C PHE A 171 -5.54 -28.03 3.56
N VAL A 172 -5.57 -28.16 2.23
CA VAL A 172 -6.59 -28.94 1.52
C VAL A 172 -6.49 -30.43 1.86
N GLU A 173 -5.29 -30.99 2.01
CA GLU A 173 -5.10 -32.38 2.46
C GLU A 173 -5.65 -32.61 3.88
N GLU A 174 -5.53 -31.63 4.76
CA GLU A 174 -6.03 -31.69 6.14
C GLU A 174 -7.56 -31.52 6.25
N VAL A 175 -8.13 -30.60 5.46
CA VAL A 175 -9.53 -30.14 5.61
C VAL A 175 -10.48 -30.75 4.57
N GLY A 176 -9.96 -31.26 3.45
CA GLY A 176 -10.74 -31.93 2.42
C GLY A 176 -11.77 -31.01 1.75
N THR A 177 -13.03 -31.45 1.67
CA THR A 177 -14.10 -30.75 0.93
C THR A 177 -14.54 -29.42 1.54
N ASP A 178 -14.18 -29.16 2.80
CA ASP A 178 -14.48 -27.88 3.47
C ASP A 178 -13.46 -26.79 3.11
N ALA A 179 -12.41 -27.13 2.35
CA ALA A 179 -11.44 -26.16 1.88
C ALA A 179 -12.07 -25.16 0.88
N PRO A 180 -11.57 -23.90 0.82
CA PRO A 180 -12.01 -22.93 -0.17
C PRO A 180 -11.87 -23.44 -1.61
N ASP A 181 -12.59 -22.80 -2.54
CA ASP A 181 -12.40 -23.05 -3.96
C ASP A 181 -10.95 -22.77 -4.37
N GLN A 182 -10.30 -23.74 -5.00
CA GLN A 182 -8.87 -23.69 -5.33
C GLN A 182 -8.54 -22.58 -6.32
N PHE A 183 -9.42 -22.37 -7.30
CA PHE A 183 -9.25 -21.33 -8.30
C PHE A 183 -9.41 -19.94 -7.67
N ALA A 184 -10.41 -19.75 -6.81
CA ALA A 184 -10.59 -18.53 -6.03
C ALA A 184 -9.39 -18.26 -5.11
N TYR A 185 -8.83 -19.28 -4.47
CA TYR A 185 -7.60 -19.15 -3.68
C TYR A 185 -6.41 -18.72 -4.55
N LEU A 186 -6.25 -19.32 -5.73
CA LEU A 186 -5.20 -18.95 -6.67
C LEU A 186 -5.31 -17.48 -7.11
N GLN A 187 -6.51 -17.02 -7.45
CA GLN A 187 -6.77 -15.61 -7.75
C GLN A 187 -6.43 -14.72 -6.55
N HIS A 188 -6.83 -15.14 -5.35
CA HIS A 188 -6.58 -14.42 -4.11
C HIS A 188 -5.08 -14.23 -3.87
N ILE A 189 -4.27 -15.30 -3.90
CA ILE A 189 -2.83 -15.19 -3.62
C ILE A 189 -2.08 -14.40 -4.70
N ILE A 190 -2.45 -14.53 -5.99
CA ILE A 190 -1.79 -13.75 -7.05
C ILE A 190 -2.07 -12.26 -6.84
N SER A 191 -3.32 -11.90 -6.56
CA SER A 191 -3.73 -10.52 -6.33
C SER A 191 -3.26 -9.95 -4.98
N GLN A 192 -2.79 -10.81 -4.05
CA GLN A 192 -2.13 -10.39 -2.81
C GLN A 192 -0.65 -10.08 -3.00
N VAL A 193 0.06 -10.89 -3.79
CA VAL A 193 1.51 -10.79 -3.93
C VAL A 193 1.91 -9.77 -4.98
N THR A 194 1.20 -9.72 -6.12
CA THR A 194 1.57 -8.86 -7.27
C THR A 194 1.60 -7.35 -7.00
N PRO A 195 0.79 -6.76 -6.10
CA PRO A 195 0.90 -5.34 -5.75
C PRO A 195 2.24 -4.92 -5.14
N PHE A 196 3.10 -5.87 -4.75
CA PHE A 196 4.42 -5.58 -4.18
C PHE A 196 5.56 -5.74 -5.18
N PHE A 197 5.29 -5.93 -6.47
CA PHE A 197 6.31 -6.07 -7.52
C PHE A 197 6.22 -4.90 -8.48
N LYS A 198 7.31 -4.16 -8.59
CA LYS A 198 7.41 -2.92 -9.38
C LYS A 198 8.61 -2.98 -10.31
N HIS A 199 8.51 -2.29 -11.44
CA HIS A 199 9.60 -2.25 -12.40
C HIS A 199 10.87 -1.68 -11.76
N SER A 200 12.02 -2.30 -12.04
CA SER A 200 13.32 -1.96 -11.41
C SER A 200 13.74 -0.50 -11.55
N GLY A 201 13.21 0.22 -12.54
CA GLY A 201 13.45 1.65 -12.75
C GLY A 201 12.91 2.56 -11.65
N PHE A 202 12.02 2.07 -10.78
CA PHE A 202 11.46 2.81 -9.65
C PHE A 202 12.14 2.49 -8.32
N SER A 203 13.26 1.76 -8.33
CA SER A 203 13.95 1.30 -7.09
C SER A 203 14.39 2.44 -6.17
N GLU A 204 14.59 3.64 -6.72
CA GLU A 204 14.88 4.83 -5.92
C GLU A 204 13.78 5.17 -4.93
N GLU A 205 12.53 4.76 -5.16
CA GLU A 205 11.41 5.13 -4.29
C GLU A 205 11.46 4.47 -2.91
N GLU A 206 12.25 3.42 -2.73
CA GLU A 206 12.36 2.66 -1.47
C GLU A 206 10.99 2.38 -0.82
N GLU A 207 10.02 2.04 -1.67
CA GLU A 207 8.62 2.01 -1.33
C GLU A 207 8.26 0.86 -0.37
N TYR A 208 7.41 1.18 0.60
CA TYR A 208 6.71 0.26 1.48
C TYR A 208 5.21 0.45 1.29
N ARG A 209 4.47 -0.63 1.08
CA ARG A 209 3.04 -0.56 0.84
C ARG A 209 2.25 -1.15 1.96
N ILE A 210 1.14 -0.50 2.28
CA ILE A 210 0.01 -1.13 2.93
C ILE A 210 -1.07 -1.31 1.86
N VAL A 211 -1.36 -2.56 1.53
CA VAL A 211 -2.39 -2.98 0.57
C VAL A 211 -3.63 -3.38 1.35
N ILE A 212 -4.76 -2.78 1.02
CA ILE A 212 -6.08 -3.07 1.57
C ILE A 212 -6.94 -3.64 0.46
N ARG A 213 -7.54 -4.78 0.74
CA ARG A 213 -8.48 -5.42 -0.19
C ARG A 213 -9.90 -5.23 0.33
N ASN A 214 -10.75 -4.62 -0.48
CA ASN A 214 -12.17 -4.42 -0.19
C ASN A 214 -13.01 -5.37 -1.05
N LEU A 215 -13.34 -6.54 -0.52
CA LEU A 215 -14.11 -7.55 -1.25
C LEU A 215 -15.62 -7.22 -1.34
N CYS A 216 -16.09 -6.20 -0.62
CA CYS A 216 -17.50 -5.83 -0.57
C CYS A 216 -17.91 -4.73 -1.54
N ARG A 217 -16.97 -3.95 -2.09
CA ARG A 217 -17.25 -2.76 -2.93
C ARG A 217 -18.33 -1.86 -2.33
N ASP A 218 -18.25 -1.65 -1.02
CA ASP A 218 -19.30 -0.96 -0.29
C ASP A 218 -19.15 0.57 -0.33
N ASN A 219 -20.06 1.25 0.38
CA ASN A 219 -20.16 2.70 0.46
C ASN A 219 -18.97 3.40 1.16
N LYS A 220 -17.96 2.64 1.61
CA LYS A 220 -16.72 3.18 2.16
C LYS A 220 -15.79 3.69 1.07
N ILE A 221 -15.95 3.22 -0.17
CA ILE A 221 -15.27 3.81 -1.32
C ILE A 221 -15.77 5.25 -1.48
N LYS A 222 -14.86 6.20 -1.34
CA LYS A 222 -15.04 7.62 -1.62
C LYS A 222 -14.32 7.97 -2.92
N PHE A 223 -14.62 9.15 -3.43
CA PHE A 223 -14.11 9.61 -4.72
C PHE A 223 -13.54 11.01 -4.56
N ARG A 224 -12.39 11.24 -5.18
CA ARG A 224 -11.78 12.57 -5.36
C ARG A 224 -11.52 12.80 -6.83
N THR A 225 -11.23 14.03 -7.21
CA THR A 225 -10.82 14.37 -8.58
C THR A 225 -9.36 14.77 -8.60
N ASP A 226 -8.67 14.44 -9.68
CA ASP A 226 -7.55 15.25 -10.17
C ASP A 226 -8.01 16.05 -11.39
N ASP A 227 -7.08 16.69 -12.10
CA ASP A 227 -7.39 17.49 -13.30
C ASP A 227 -7.94 16.67 -14.48
N LYS A 228 -7.90 15.33 -14.42
CA LYS A 228 -8.15 14.43 -15.55
C LYS A 228 -9.23 13.38 -15.31
N MET A 229 -9.45 12.96 -14.06
CA MET A 229 -10.29 11.80 -13.75
C MET A 229 -10.85 11.80 -12.33
N ILE A 230 -11.84 10.92 -12.12
CA ILE A 230 -12.36 10.57 -10.79
C ILE A 230 -11.52 9.40 -10.25
N ILE A 231 -11.01 9.56 -9.04
CA ILE A 231 -10.12 8.62 -8.37
C ILE A 231 -10.82 8.04 -7.14
N PRO A 232 -11.07 6.71 -7.10
CA PRO A 232 -11.62 6.03 -5.95
C PRO A 232 -10.55 5.83 -4.86
N TYR A 233 -10.95 6.02 -3.61
CA TYR A 233 -10.10 5.79 -2.45
C TYR A 233 -10.93 5.38 -1.22
N ILE A 234 -10.28 4.74 -0.25
CA ILE A 234 -10.85 4.45 1.07
C ILE A 234 -10.14 5.35 2.09
N PRO A 235 -10.88 6.22 2.82
CA PRO A 235 -10.32 6.95 3.94
C PRO A 235 -10.06 5.99 5.09
N VAL A 236 -8.80 5.74 5.38
CA VAL A 236 -8.36 4.87 6.48
C VAL A 236 -8.18 5.72 7.73
N LEU A 237 -9.22 5.78 8.55
CA LEU A 237 -9.20 6.49 9.82
C LEU A 237 -8.43 5.69 10.87
N LEU A 238 -7.15 6.01 11.03
CA LEU A 238 -6.21 5.37 11.97
C LEU A 238 -6.34 5.92 13.38
N THR A 239 -6.83 7.15 13.47
CA THR A 239 -7.06 7.87 14.70
C THR A 239 -8.50 7.63 15.13
N GLY A 240 -8.70 6.78 16.12
CA GLY A 240 -9.92 6.86 16.94
C GLY A 240 -9.83 8.12 17.80
N GLU A 241 -9.69 7.96 19.11
CA GLU A 241 -9.35 9.05 20.05
C GLU A 241 -7.83 9.39 20.08
N ASN A 242 -7.00 8.68 19.31
CA ASN A 242 -5.54 8.79 19.32
C ASN A 242 -5.00 9.62 18.15
N LYS A 243 -3.72 10.04 18.20
CA LYS A 243 -3.04 10.76 17.12
C LYS A 243 -2.31 9.81 16.18
N LEU A 244 -1.98 10.28 14.97
CA LEU A 244 -1.07 9.55 14.09
C LEU A 244 0.29 9.38 14.80
N PRO A 245 1.01 8.27 14.60
CA PRO A 245 2.30 8.02 15.25
C PRO A 245 3.43 8.83 14.56
N LEU A 246 3.23 10.13 14.45
CA LEU A 246 4.08 11.08 13.77
C LEU A 246 5.28 11.44 14.67
N ARG A 247 6.50 11.23 14.16
CA ARG A 247 7.74 11.55 14.85
C ARG A 247 8.34 12.87 14.35
N GLU A 248 8.27 13.09 13.04
CA GLU A 248 8.87 14.25 12.38
C GLU A 248 8.07 14.65 11.14
N ILE A 249 8.03 15.95 10.84
CA ILE A 249 7.70 16.49 9.52
C ILE A 249 8.98 17.08 8.94
N LYS A 250 9.51 16.45 7.89
CA LYS A 250 10.60 17.04 7.12
C LYS A 250 10.01 17.95 6.04
N VAL A 251 10.43 19.21 6.03
CA VAL A 251 9.99 20.20 5.04
C VAL A 251 10.92 20.12 3.85
N GLY A 252 10.36 19.92 2.66
CA GLY A 252 11.11 19.93 1.42
C GLY A 252 11.81 21.27 1.17
N PRO A 253 12.73 21.33 0.19
CA PRO A 253 13.48 22.55 -0.12
C PRO A 253 12.54 23.74 -0.36
N CYS A 254 12.84 24.88 0.28
CA CYS A 254 11.96 26.04 0.32
C CYS A 254 12.75 27.34 0.54
N GLU A 255 12.16 28.49 0.16
CA GLU A 255 12.79 29.80 0.33
C GLU A 255 12.79 30.28 1.79
N ASP A 256 11.65 30.13 2.48
CA ASP A 256 11.48 30.56 3.87
C ASP A 256 11.02 29.40 4.77
N PHE A 257 11.99 28.56 5.16
CA PHE A 257 11.75 27.46 6.08
C PHE A 257 11.16 27.94 7.42
N THR A 258 11.53 29.14 7.90
CA THR A 258 11.09 29.65 9.20
C THR A 258 9.58 29.89 9.18
N LEU A 259 9.06 30.52 8.13
CA LEU A 259 7.64 30.78 7.98
C LEU A 259 6.84 29.49 7.76
N VAL A 260 7.32 28.60 6.90
CA VAL A 260 6.66 27.29 6.66
C VAL A 260 6.59 26.49 7.97
N ARG A 261 7.70 26.40 8.70
CA ARG A 261 7.76 25.73 10.01
C ARG A 261 6.74 26.32 10.98
N LYS A 262 6.65 27.65 11.11
CA LYS A 262 5.69 28.29 12.03
C LYS A 262 4.24 27.91 11.71
N GLY A 263 3.89 27.83 10.43
CA GLY A 263 2.55 27.39 10.00
C GLY A 263 2.27 25.93 10.40
N ILE A 264 3.25 25.04 10.19
CA ILE A 264 3.15 23.62 10.56
C ILE A 264 3.07 23.46 12.08
N GLU A 265 3.85 24.21 12.87
CA GLU A 265 3.77 24.19 14.33
C GLU A 265 2.37 24.56 14.84
N LEU A 266 1.76 25.60 14.28
CA LEU A 266 0.39 26.00 14.63
C LEU A 266 -0.63 24.91 14.27
N LEU A 267 -0.52 24.31 13.08
CA LEU A 267 -1.37 23.20 12.64
C LEU A 267 -1.28 22.03 13.62
N LEU A 268 -0.06 21.62 13.97
CA LEU A 268 0.19 20.53 14.89
C LEU A 268 -0.38 20.81 16.28
N ASN A 269 -0.13 21.99 16.83
CA ASN A 269 -0.61 22.40 18.15
C ASN A 269 -2.13 22.36 18.26
N VAL A 270 -2.86 22.89 17.26
CA VAL A 270 -4.33 22.88 17.24
C VAL A 270 -4.89 21.46 17.16
N ASN A 271 -4.18 20.55 16.51
CA ASN A 271 -4.53 19.11 16.45
C ASN A 271 -3.91 18.30 17.60
N GLY A 272 -3.35 18.98 18.60
CA GLY A 272 -2.84 18.42 19.84
C GLY A 272 -1.47 17.74 19.75
N TYR A 273 -0.75 17.79 18.63
CA TYR A 273 0.59 17.21 18.54
C TYR A 273 1.60 18.09 19.29
N SER A 274 2.27 17.54 20.31
CA SER A 274 3.25 18.25 21.15
C SER A 274 4.71 17.90 20.85
N ASP A 275 4.98 16.67 20.38
CA ASP A 275 6.32 16.07 20.36
C ASP A 275 6.84 15.76 18.94
N VAL A 276 6.32 16.44 17.93
CA VAL A 276 6.69 16.24 16.51
C VAL A 276 7.81 17.20 16.14
N LYS A 277 8.94 16.65 15.66
CA LYS A 277 10.05 17.47 15.15
C LYS A 277 9.71 18.07 13.79
N ILE A 278 10.17 19.28 13.50
CA ILE A 278 10.08 19.88 12.16
C ILE A 278 11.49 20.24 11.71
N THR A 279 11.95 19.62 10.63
CA THR A 279 13.32 19.80 10.12
C THR A 279 13.31 20.16 8.64
N PRO A 280 14.31 20.88 8.12
CA PRO A 280 14.44 21.10 6.68
C PRO A 280 15.06 19.87 5.99
N SER A 281 14.75 19.71 4.70
CA SER A 281 15.52 18.89 3.78
C SER A 281 16.96 19.42 3.68
N THR A 282 17.91 18.50 3.51
CA THR A 282 19.32 18.84 3.26
C THR A 282 19.64 18.90 1.76
N ILE A 283 18.68 18.55 0.90
CA ILE A 283 18.87 18.53 -0.55
C ILE A 283 18.84 19.97 -1.09
N PRO A 284 19.89 20.42 -1.80
CA PRO A 284 19.96 21.78 -2.36
C PRO A 284 19.17 21.90 -3.67
N TYR A 285 17.89 21.52 -3.66
CA TYR A 285 16.99 21.64 -4.81
C TYR A 285 16.26 22.98 -4.77
N ARG A 286 16.23 23.67 -5.90
CA ARG A 286 15.42 24.87 -6.11
C ARG A 286 14.30 24.44 -7.06
N GLY A 287 13.15 24.12 -6.48
CA GLY A 287 11.94 23.73 -7.22
C GLY A 287 11.34 24.86 -8.01
#